data_AF-A0A8J8EW83-F1
#
_entry.id   AF-A0A8J8EW83-F1
#
_cell.length_a   1.000
_cell.length_b   1.000
_cell.length_c   1.000
_cell.angle_alpha   90.00
_cell.angle_beta   90.00
_cell.angle_gamma   90.00
#
_symmetry.space_group_name_H-M   'P 1'
#
loop_
_entity.id
_entity.type
_entity.pdbx_description
1 polymer ?
#
loop_
_entity_poly.entity_id
_entity_poly.type
_entity_poly.pdbx_seq_one_letter_code
_entity_poly.pdbx_strand_id
1 'polypeptide(L)'
;MKSKSALQLALFLLIAAFWFKIAWPVMTKEALAIGAVGGVIMHWAVTNKGNRALVIIEPFTSGWRVLLYDMMLLAFLAALYQANGTALLNALKNSVQNLALLLALIGGIGVDYGVRG
;
A
#
# COMPACT_ATOMS: atom_id res chain seq x y z
N MET A 1 -19.46 1.59 -1.44
CA MET A 1 -18.50 2.11 -0.43
C MET A 1 -18.76 3.60 -0.29
N LYS A 2 -19.16 4.10 0.89
CA LYS A 2 -19.54 5.53 1.02
C LYS A 2 -18.32 6.44 0.90
N SER A 3 -18.50 7.55 0.18
CA SER A 3 -17.49 8.61 0.02
C SER A 3 -17.09 9.27 1.34
N LYS A 4 -15.78 9.58 1.42
CA LYS A 4 -15.12 10.67 2.15
C LYS A 4 -15.34 10.76 3.65
N SER A 5 -14.57 9.97 4.41
CA SER A 5 -13.96 10.57 5.59
C SER A 5 -12.81 11.46 5.10
N ALA A 6 -12.97 12.78 5.20
CA ALA A 6 -11.92 13.74 4.84
C ALA A 6 -10.62 13.42 5.60
N LEU A 7 -10.74 12.93 6.84
CA LEU A 7 -9.62 12.46 7.64
C LEU A 7 -8.92 11.25 7.01
N GLN A 8 -9.65 10.23 6.54
CA GLN A 8 -9.04 9.08 5.87
C GLN A 8 -8.31 9.49 4.58
N LEU A 9 -8.89 10.42 3.82
CA LEU A 9 -8.24 10.94 2.62
C LEU A 9 -6.98 11.73 2.97
N ALA A 10 -7.00 12.55 4.03
CA ALA A 10 -5.83 13.27 4.50
C ALA A 10 -4.72 12.31 4.98
N LEU A 11 -5.09 11.26 5.73
CA LEU A 11 -4.16 10.20 6.15
C LEU A 11 -3.55 9.48 4.94
N PHE A 12 -4.37 9.15 3.94
CA PHE A 12 -3.89 8.55 2.69
C PHE A 12 -2.86 9.44 1.98
N LEU A 13 -3.14 10.73 1.83
CA LEU A 13 -2.21 11.66 1.20
C LEU A 13 -0.89 11.76 1.98
N LEU A 14 -0.97 11.75 3.32
CA LEU A 14 0.21 11.76 4.19
C LEU A 14 1.04 10.49 4.03
N ILE A 15 0.40 9.32 4.02
CA ILE A 15 1.07 8.03 3.79
C ILE A 15 1.67 7.97 2.38
N ALA A 16 0.96 8.46 1.36
CA ALA A 16 1.45 8.51 -0.02
C ALA A 16 2.67 9.42 -0.16
N ALA A 17 2.65 10.61 0.46
CA ALA A 17 3.80 11.50 0.49
C ALA A 17 4.98 10.88 1.24
N PHE A 18 4.73 10.18 2.36
CA PHE A 18 5.77 9.49 3.11
C PHE A 18 6.37 8.33 2.31
N TRP A 19 5.55 7.54 1.63
CA TRP A 19 5.99 6.49 0.71
C TRP A 19 6.84 7.07 -0.42
N PHE A 20 6.39 8.16 -1.04
CA PHE A 20 7.16 8.81 -2.09
C PHE A 20 8.53 9.29 -1.59
N LYS A 21 8.62 9.78 -0.35
CA LYS A 21 9.89 10.21 0.22
C LYS A 21 10.84 9.05 0.53
N ILE A 22 10.34 7.95 1.07
CA ILE A 22 11.17 6.85 1.60
C ILE A 22 11.40 5.73 0.58
N ALA A 23 10.34 5.28 -0.10
CA ALA A 23 10.38 4.12 -0.98
C ALA A 23 10.77 4.49 -2.42
N TRP A 24 10.33 5.64 -2.94
CA TRP A 24 10.61 6.03 -4.33
C TRP A 24 12.10 6.01 -4.72
N PRO A 25 13.05 6.50 -3.88
CA PRO A 25 14.46 6.51 -4.24
C PRO A 25 15.08 5.13 -4.50
N VAL A 26 14.44 4.06 -4.00
CA VAL A 26 14.89 2.68 -4.17
C VAL A 26 14.01 1.89 -5.14
N MET A 27 13.02 2.51 -5.78
CA MET A 27 12.13 1.83 -6.72
C MET A 27 12.81 1.50 -8.05
N THR A 28 12.69 0.24 -8.45
CA THR A 28 13.00 -0.23 -9.79
C THR A 28 11.73 -0.33 -10.64
N LYS A 29 11.87 -0.44 -11.96
CA LYS A 29 10.72 -0.62 -12.86
C LYS A 29 10.01 -1.94 -12.55
N GLU A 30 10.78 -2.96 -12.22
CA GLU A 30 10.33 -4.30 -11.88
C GLU A 30 9.55 -4.28 -10.57
N ALA A 31 10.05 -3.59 -9.54
CA ALA A 31 9.33 -3.45 -8.27
C ALA A 31 7.99 -2.73 -8.45
N LEU A 32 7.93 -1.69 -9.29
CA LEU A 32 6.68 -1.00 -9.62
C LEU A 32 5.71 -1.91 -10.39
N ALA A 33 6.20 -2.70 -11.34
CA ALA A 33 5.37 -3.66 -12.07
C ALA A 33 4.81 -4.75 -11.14
N ILE A 34 5.65 -5.29 -10.25
CA ILE A 34 5.23 -6.25 -9.21
C ILE A 34 4.21 -5.61 -8.28
N GLY A 35 4.43 -4.37 -7.85
CA GLY A 35 3.47 -3.62 -7.04
C GLY A 35 2.14 -3.41 -7.74
N ALA A 36 2.14 -3.02 -9.01
CA ALA A 36 0.90 -2.82 -9.77
C ALA A 36 0.11 -4.13 -9.93
N VAL A 37 0.75 -5.18 -10.46
CA VAL A 37 0.07 -6.46 -10.74
C VAL A 37 -0.25 -7.19 -9.43
N GLY A 38 0.75 -7.34 -8.56
CA GLY A 38 0.59 -7.98 -7.27
C GLY A 38 -0.39 -7.23 -6.38
N GLY A 39 -0.38 -5.89 -6.41
CA GLY A 39 -1.31 -5.06 -5.65
C GLY A 39 -2.76 -5.28 -6.07
N VAL A 40 -3.04 -5.35 -7.39
CA VAL A 40 -4.38 -5.69 -7.89
C VAL A 40 -4.80 -7.10 -7.45
N ILE A 41 -3.89 -8.08 -7.54
CA ILE A 41 -4.17 -9.46 -7.12
C ILE A 41 -4.45 -9.54 -5.62
N MET A 42 -3.57 -8.95 -4.80
CA MET A 42 -3.73 -8.86 -3.35
C MET A 42 -5.03 -8.17 -3.00
N HIS A 43 -5.34 -7.08 -3.69
CA HIS A 43 -6.57 -6.34 -3.48
C HIS A 43 -7.78 -7.25 -3.70
N TRP A 44 -7.86 -7.84 -4.90
CA TRP A 44 -8.93 -8.75 -5.28
C TRP A 44 -9.07 -9.95 -4.34
N ALA A 45 -7.95 -10.54 -3.92
CA ALA A 45 -7.92 -11.76 -3.12
C ALA A 45 -8.20 -11.54 -1.63
N VAL A 46 -7.70 -10.43 -1.07
CA VAL A 46 -7.60 -10.25 0.40
C VAL A 46 -8.36 -9.01 0.88
N THR A 47 -8.18 -7.86 0.24
CA THR A 47 -8.61 -6.57 0.81
C THR A 47 -9.82 -5.94 0.11
N ASN A 48 -10.43 -6.62 -0.85
CA ASN A 48 -11.61 -6.14 -1.59
C ASN A 48 -12.96 -6.59 -1.00
N LYS A 49 -13.11 -6.58 0.34
CA LYS A 49 -14.35 -6.77 1.12
C LYS A 49 -15.41 -7.74 0.56
N GLY A 50 -15.01 -8.83 -0.10
CA GLY A 50 -15.91 -9.77 -0.79
C GLY A 50 -16.50 -9.30 -2.13
N ASN A 51 -16.33 -8.03 -2.53
CA ASN A 51 -16.81 -7.54 -3.83
C ASN A 51 -15.71 -7.64 -4.90
N ARG A 52 -15.62 -8.78 -5.58
CA ARG A 52 -14.57 -9.05 -6.59
C ARG A 52 -14.60 -8.16 -7.85
N ALA A 53 -15.58 -7.27 -7.99
CA ALA A 53 -15.70 -6.39 -9.16
C ALA A 53 -14.75 -5.17 -9.05
N LEU A 54 -13.48 -5.36 -9.40
CA LEU A 54 -12.45 -4.32 -9.46
C LEU A 54 -12.82 -3.11 -10.35
N VAL A 55 -13.64 -3.34 -11.37
CA VAL A 55 -14.06 -2.34 -12.37
C VAL A 55 -14.91 -1.20 -11.77
N ILE A 56 -15.48 -1.42 -10.58
CA ILE A 56 -16.40 -0.47 -9.93
C ILE A 56 -15.70 0.36 -8.83
N ILE A 57 -14.36 0.30 -8.75
CA ILE A 57 -13.61 1.05 -7.75
C ILE A 57 -13.51 2.52 -8.18
N GLU A 58 -14.41 3.34 -7.64
CA GLU A 58 -14.43 4.78 -7.89
C GLU A 58 -13.24 5.50 -7.21
N PRO A 59 -12.64 6.51 -7.87
CA PRO A 59 -11.56 7.31 -7.29
C PRO A 59 -11.93 7.93 -5.93
N PHE A 60 -10.94 8.04 -5.05
CA PHE A 60 -11.07 8.62 -3.70
C PHE A 60 -12.00 7.87 -2.73
N THR A 61 -12.60 6.75 -3.14
CA THR A 61 -13.30 5.85 -2.21
C THR A 61 -12.31 5.05 -1.36
N SER A 62 -12.79 4.42 -0.29
CA SER A 62 -11.93 3.56 0.54
C SER A 62 -11.35 2.38 -0.24
N GLY A 63 -12.10 1.80 -1.18
CA GLY A 63 -11.60 0.70 -2.01
C GLY A 63 -10.44 1.12 -2.89
N TRP A 64 -10.56 2.31 -3.49
CA TRP A 64 -9.49 2.89 -4.29
C TRP A 64 -8.23 3.15 -3.46
N ARG A 65 -8.37 3.69 -2.25
CA ARG A 65 -7.23 3.94 -1.37
C ARG A 65 -6.56 2.64 -0.90
N VAL A 66 -7.36 1.63 -0.54
CA VAL A 66 -6.85 0.30 -0.17
C VAL A 66 -6.10 -0.34 -1.33
N LEU A 67 -6.64 -0.29 -2.55
CA LEU A 67 -5.95 -0.77 -3.76
C LEU A 67 -4.58 -0.10 -3.93
N LEU A 68 -4.52 1.21 -3.73
CA LEU A 68 -3.25 1.94 -3.82
C LEU A 68 -2.29 1.58 -2.69
N TYR A 69 -2.76 1.40 -1.46
CA TYR A 69 -1.90 0.90 -0.38
C TYR A 69 -1.35 -0.50 -0.69
N ASP A 70 -2.16 -1.41 -1.25
CA ASP A 70 -1.72 -2.76 -1.62
C ASP A 70 -0.62 -2.70 -2.69
N MET A 71 -0.79 -1.83 -3.71
CA MET A 71 0.22 -1.61 -4.73
C MET A 71 1.52 -1.00 -4.16
N MET A 72 1.39 0.02 -3.32
CA MET A 72 2.52 0.69 -2.68
C MET A 72 3.28 -0.25 -1.73
N LEU A 73 2.56 -1.10 -1.00
CA LEU A 73 3.11 -2.10 -0.11
C LEU A 73 3.92 -3.14 -0.88
N LEU A 74 3.34 -3.73 -1.93
CA LEU A 74 4.05 -4.76 -2.69
C LEU A 74 5.20 -4.19 -3.52
N ALA A 75 5.08 -2.98 -4.06
CA ALA A 75 6.21 -2.29 -4.68
C ALA A 75 7.35 -2.07 -3.67
N PHE A 76 7.03 -1.59 -2.47
CA PHE A 76 8.00 -1.35 -1.42
C PHE A 76 8.72 -2.63 -0.97
N LEU A 77 7.97 -3.70 -0.70
CA LEU A 77 8.53 -4.98 -0.31
C LEU A 77 9.39 -5.59 -1.42
N ALA A 78 8.94 -5.51 -2.68
CA ALA A 78 9.69 -6.00 -3.83
C ALA A 78 11.02 -5.25 -4.00
N ALA A 79 11.01 -3.91 -3.90
CA ALA A 79 12.24 -3.13 -4.00
C ALA A 79 13.23 -3.42 -2.86
N LEU A 80 12.74 -3.52 -1.62
CA LEU A 80 13.59 -3.89 -0.50
C LEU A 80 14.16 -5.30 -0.67
N TYR A 81 13.37 -6.24 -1.17
CA TYR A 81 13.83 -7.60 -1.46
C TYR A 81 14.87 -7.61 -2.59
N GLN A 82 14.68 -6.83 -3.65
CA GLN A 82 15.66 -6.73 -4.72
C GLN A 82 16.98 -6.11 -4.22
N ALA A 83 16.91 -5.14 -3.32
CA ALA A 83 18.10 -4.48 -2.77
C ALA A 83 18.83 -5.31 -1.70
N ASN A 84 18.13 -6.16 -0.94
CA ASN A 84 18.69 -6.84 0.25
C ASN A 84 18.57 -8.37 0.22
N GLY A 85 17.86 -8.95 -0.74
CA GLY A 85 17.59 -10.38 -0.84
C GLY A 85 16.95 -10.95 0.42
N THR A 86 17.52 -12.04 0.92
CA THR A 86 17.08 -12.74 2.15
C THR A 86 17.24 -11.90 3.42
N ALA A 87 17.99 -10.79 3.38
CA ALA A 87 18.16 -9.86 4.49
C ALA A 87 17.06 -8.78 4.59
N LEU A 88 15.93 -8.95 3.88
CA LEU A 88 14.77 -8.04 3.93
C LEU A 88 14.34 -7.67 5.35
N LEU A 89 14.28 -8.64 6.26
CA LEU A 89 13.88 -8.39 7.64
C LEU A 89 14.87 -7.46 8.37
N ASN A 90 16.16 -7.54 8.05
CA ASN A 90 17.17 -6.65 8.61
C ASN A 90 17.05 -5.25 8.02
N ALA A 91 16.75 -5.12 6.72
CA ALA A 91 16.51 -3.83 6.08
C ALA A 91 15.27 -3.09 6.65
N LEU A 92 14.27 -3.84 7.12
CA LEU A 92 13.12 -3.31 7.85
C LEU A 92 13.48 -2.95 9.29
N LYS A 93 14.15 -3.85 10.03
CA LYS A 93 14.49 -3.64 11.45
C LYS A 93 15.50 -2.51 11.67
N ASN A 94 16.49 -2.39 10.79
CA ASN A 94 17.60 -1.47 10.96
C ASN A 94 17.32 -0.06 10.41
N SER A 95 16.16 0.15 9.77
CA SER A 95 15.71 1.46 9.31
C SER A 95 14.35 1.80 9.91
N VAL A 96 14.36 2.73 10.86
CA VAL A 96 13.13 3.26 11.49
C VAL A 96 12.17 3.80 10.43
N GLN A 97 12.69 4.41 9.36
CA GLN A 97 11.87 4.93 8.26
C GLN A 97 11.19 3.82 7.47
N ASN A 98 11.90 2.72 7.18
CA ASN A 98 11.32 1.57 6.47
C ASN A 98 10.26 0.86 7.32
N LEU A 99 10.54 0.67 8.61
CA LEU A 99 9.58 0.07 9.54
C LEU A 99 8.35 0.95 9.71
N ALA A 100 8.53 2.26 9.90
CA ALA A 100 7.44 3.21 10.01
C ALA A 100 6.57 3.22 8.75
N LEU A 101 7.19 3.17 7.56
CA LEU A 101 6.44 3.11 6.30
C LEU A 101 5.64 1.80 6.17
N LEU A 102 6.26 0.66 6.50
CA LEU A 102 5.58 -0.64 6.49
C LEU A 102 4.33 -0.61 7.40
N LEU A 103 4.49 -0.14 8.63
CA LEU A 103 3.40 -0.04 9.59
C LEU A 103 2.32 0.96 9.14
N ALA A 104 2.72 2.08 8.55
CA ALA A 104 1.81 3.08 8.02
C ALA A 104 0.95 2.53 6.87
N LEU A 105 1.55 1.74 5.96
CA LEU A 105 0.82 1.10 4.85
C LEU A 105 -0.17 0.05 5.37
N ILE A 106 0.29 -0.86 6.25
CA ILE A 106 -0.57 -1.89 6.84
C ILE A 106 -1.70 -1.25 7.67
N GLY A 107 -1.38 -0.22 8.45
CA GLY A 107 -2.36 0.55 9.22
C GLY A 107 -3.35 1.29 8.33
N GLY A 108 -2.89 1.88 7.23
CA GLY A 108 -3.74 2.54 6.22
C GLY A 108 -4.74 1.56 5.60
N ILE A 109 -4.29 0.37 5.19
CA ILE A 109 -5.14 -0.72 4.73
C ILE A 109 -6.17 -1.06 5.81
N GLY A 110 -5.73 -1.33 7.03
CA GLY A 110 -6.60 -1.72 8.14
C GLY A 110 -7.66 -0.66 8.47
N VAL A 111 -7.31 0.62 8.47
CA VAL A 111 -8.24 1.73 8.76
C VAL A 111 -9.25 1.90 7.63
N ASP A 112 -8.81 1.92 6.37
CA ASP A 112 -9.73 2.12 5.24
C ASP A 112 -10.59 0.88 4.93
N TYR A 113 -10.07 -0.30 5.24
CA TYR A 113 -10.81 -1.55 5.22
C TYR A 113 -11.78 -1.66 6.41
N GLY A 114 -11.33 -1.40 7.63
CA GLY A 114 -12.11 -1.67 8.86
C GLY A 114 -13.20 -0.65 9.19
N VAL A 115 -12.96 0.64 8.97
CA VAL A 115 -13.81 1.71 9.56
C VAL A 115 -15.21 1.84 8.92
N ARG A 116 -15.53 1.11 7.86
CA ARG A 116 -16.89 1.05 7.26
C ARG A 116 -17.17 -0.29 6.57
N GLY A 117 -17.25 -1.36 7.36
CA GLY A 117 -18.16 -2.48 7.07
C GLY A 117 -19.57 -2.06 7.43
#